data_AF-A0A1F3SK35-F1
#
_entry.id   AF-A0A1F3SK35-F1
#
_cell.length_a   1.000
_cell.length_b   1.000
_cell.length_c   1.000
_cell.angle_alpha   90.00
_cell.angle_beta   90.00
_cell.angle_gamma   90.00
#
_symmetry.space_group_name_H-M   'P 1'
#
loop_
_entity.id
_entity.type
_entity.pdbx_description
1 polymer ?
#
loop_
_entity_poly.entity_id
_entity_poly.type
_entity_poly.pdbx_seq_one_letter_code
_entity_poly.pdbx_strand_id
1 'polypeptide(L)'
;MPNQLNPHHENPAGIQIPRIPKKVRGERSREKKIAELTQLAQTLDPYKGPTKQESKILKKYGITEFADPFLLTNQVLLLLENAIENTSYELKNS
;
A
#
# COMPACT_ATOMS: atom_id res chain seq x y z
N MET A 1 39.86 43.44 29.15
CA MET A 1 38.44 43.40 29.55
C MET A 1 37.59 43.51 28.28
N PRO A 2 36.46 42.79 28.15
CA PRO A 2 36.42 41.52 27.41
C PRO A 2 35.86 41.61 25.99
N ASN A 3 36.37 40.69 25.17
CA ASN A 3 35.88 40.29 23.85
C ASN A 3 34.50 39.63 24.02
N GLN A 4 33.46 40.16 23.37
CA GLN A 4 32.14 39.53 23.35
C GLN A 4 32.16 38.31 22.42
N LEU A 5 31.76 37.16 22.99
CA LEU A 5 31.39 35.93 22.30
C LEU A 5 30.39 36.22 21.16
N ASN A 6 30.71 35.77 19.95
CA ASN A 6 29.68 35.30 19.03
C ASN A 6 29.92 33.81 18.81
N PRO A 7 28.99 32.93 19.24
CA PRO A 7 29.22 31.50 19.20
C PRO A 7 28.60 30.88 17.93
N HIS A 8 29.33 29.90 17.42
CA HIS A 8 28.93 28.88 16.44
C HIS A 8 28.95 29.28 14.96
N HIS A 9 30.08 29.05 14.28
CA HIS A 9 30.50 27.79 13.64
C HIS A 9 30.01 27.73 12.18
N GLU A 10 30.88 28.22 11.29
CA GLU A 10 30.93 27.83 9.89
C GLU A 10 30.98 26.29 9.82
N ASN A 11 30.23 25.69 8.89
CA ASN A 11 30.47 24.32 8.46
C ASN A 11 31.05 24.38 7.03
N PRO A 12 32.39 24.35 6.86
CA PRO A 12 33.05 24.43 5.57
C PRO A 12 33.42 23.02 5.10
N ALA A 13 32.48 22.28 4.52
CA ALA A 13 32.83 21.09 3.72
C ALA A 13 31.66 20.63 2.86
N GLY A 14 31.87 20.64 1.55
CA GLY A 14 30.93 20.18 0.53
C GLY A 14 30.71 18.66 0.57
N ILE A 15 29.79 18.21 1.43
CA ILE A 15 29.21 16.88 1.31
C ILE A 15 27.91 17.02 0.50
N GLN A 16 28.02 16.84 -0.82
CA GLN A 16 26.86 16.52 -1.64
C GLN A 16 26.39 15.14 -1.20
N ILE A 17 25.36 15.09 -0.34
CA ILE A 17 24.70 13.85 0.02
C ILE A 17 24.19 13.23 -1.30
N PRO A 18 24.63 12.02 -1.69
CA PRO A 18 24.08 11.35 -2.86
C PRO A 18 22.57 11.24 -2.66
N ARG A 19 21.79 11.86 -3.56
CA ARG A 19 20.34 11.67 -3.58
C ARG A 19 20.09 10.20 -3.88
N ILE A 20 19.86 9.42 -2.82
CA ILE A 20 19.37 8.04 -2.93
C ILE A 20 18.14 8.09 -3.84
N PRO A 21 18.09 7.35 -4.95
CA PRO A 21 16.90 7.32 -5.78
C PRO A 21 15.76 6.77 -4.92
N LYS A 22 14.72 7.58 -4.72
CA LYS A 22 13.50 7.13 -4.03
C LYS A 22 12.75 6.10 -4.88
N LYS A 23 13.23 4.86 -4.96
CA LYS A 23 12.41 3.69 -5.26
C LYS A 23 11.53 3.38 -4.03
N VAL A 24 10.58 4.26 -3.67
CA VAL A 24 9.71 4.02 -2.48
C VAL A 24 8.24 4.35 -2.76
N ARG A 25 7.86 4.56 -4.03
CA ARG A 25 6.48 4.91 -4.39
C ARG A 25 5.62 3.70 -4.79
N GLY A 26 6.24 2.62 -5.28
CA GLY A 26 5.54 1.41 -5.72
C GLY A 26 5.10 0.49 -4.57
N GLU A 27 5.99 0.24 -3.60
CA GLU A 27 5.77 -0.72 -2.50
C GLU A 27 4.59 -0.31 -1.60
N ARG A 28 4.53 0.96 -1.17
CA ARG A 28 3.44 1.46 -0.31
C ARG A 28 2.05 1.35 -0.92
N SER A 29 1.94 1.48 -2.25
CA SER A 29 0.64 1.36 -2.92
C SER A 29 0.15 -0.08 -2.97
N ARG A 30 1.07 -1.04 -2.94
CA ARG A 30 0.80 -2.47 -3.05
C ARG A 30 0.45 -3.09 -1.71
N GLU A 31 1.22 -2.76 -0.67
CA GLU A 31 0.92 -3.14 0.72
C GLU A 31 -0.47 -2.63 1.12
N LYS A 32 -0.81 -1.40 0.72
CA LYS A 32 -2.14 -0.83 0.94
C LYS A 32 -3.24 -1.63 0.20
N LYS A 33 -3.00 -2.03 -1.04
CA LYS A 33 -3.94 -2.88 -1.81
C LYS A 33 -4.16 -4.23 -1.12
N ILE A 34 -3.10 -4.88 -0.68
CA ILE A 34 -3.19 -6.16 0.05
C ILE A 34 -3.97 -5.95 1.35
N ALA A 35 -3.66 -4.91 2.13
CA ALA A 35 -4.37 -4.63 3.37
C ALA A 35 -5.87 -4.37 3.15
N GLU A 36 -6.24 -3.58 2.13
CA GLU A 36 -7.64 -3.32 1.79
C GLU A 36 -8.37 -4.59 1.34
N LEU A 37 -7.75 -5.42 0.49
CA LEU A 37 -8.34 -6.67 0.02
C LEU A 37 -8.45 -7.72 1.14
N THR A 38 -7.46 -7.81 2.02
CA THR A 38 -7.49 -8.68 3.20
C THR A 38 -8.63 -8.28 4.14
N GLN A 39 -8.75 -6.99 4.42
CA GLN A 39 -9.84 -6.49 5.26
C GLN A 39 -11.20 -6.81 4.63
N LEU A 40 -11.33 -6.60 3.32
CA LEU A 40 -12.56 -6.88 2.59
C LEU A 40 -12.91 -8.37 2.60
N ALA A 41 -11.93 -9.26 2.42
CA ALA A 41 -12.13 -10.71 2.50
C ALA A 41 -12.57 -11.19 3.89
N GLN A 42 -12.16 -10.49 4.94
CA GLN A 42 -12.57 -10.79 6.32
C GLN A 42 -13.97 -10.29 6.66
N THR A 43 -14.45 -9.22 6.00
CA THR A 43 -15.77 -8.64 6.29
C THR A 43 -16.87 -9.17 5.38
N LEU A 44 -16.52 -9.59 4.15
CA LEU A 44 -17.49 -10.15 3.23
C LEU A 44 -18.05 -11.48 3.76
N ASP A 45 -19.37 -11.57 3.78
CA ASP A 45 -20.09 -12.77 4.13
C ASP A 45 -20.53 -13.48 2.83
N PRO A 46 -20.11 -14.73 2.57
CA PRO A 46 -20.44 -15.44 1.33
C PRO A 46 -21.93 -15.77 1.19
N TYR A 47 -22.74 -15.54 2.23
CA TYR A 47 -24.19 -15.74 2.23
C TYR A 47 -24.98 -14.43 2.27
N LYS A 48 -24.31 -13.27 2.36
CA LYS A 48 -24.98 -11.96 2.38
C LYS A 48 -24.35 -11.00 1.39
N GLY A 49 -25.19 -10.22 0.71
CA GLY A 49 -24.71 -9.17 -0.19
C GLY A 49 -23.81 -8.15 0.54
N PRO A 50 -22.87 -7.52 -0.17
CA PRO A 50 -21.96 -6.53 0.40
C PRO A 50 -22.73 -5.29 0.88
N THR A 51 -22.25 -4.69 1.97
CA THR A 51 -22.71 -3.39 2.43
C THR A 51 -22.40 -2.29 1.40
N LYS A 52 -22.99 -1.11 1.56
CA LYS A 52 -22.70 0.06 0.70
C LYS A 52 -21.22 0.44 0.73
N GLN A 53 -20.55 0.29 1.88
CA GLN A 53 -19.14 0.61 2.02
C GLN A 53 -18.27 -0.42 1.28
N GLU A 54 -18.55 -1.71 1.46
CA GLU A 54 -17.84 -2.79 0.76
C GLU A 54 -18.04 -2.70 -0.75
N SER A 55 -19.27 -2.45 -1.20
CA SER A 55 -19.60 -2.22 -2.62
C SER A 55 -18.78 -1.09 -3.24
N LYS A 56 -18.52 -0.01 -2.49
CA LYS A 56 -17.69 1.11 -2.97
C LYS A 56 -16.23 0.70 -3.13
N ILE A 57 -15.71 -0.14 -2.25
CA ILE A 57 -14.34 -0.66 -2.32
C ILE A 57 -14.22 -1.65 -3.48
N LEU A 58 -15.16 -2.59 -3.60
CA LEU A 58 -15.24 -3.57 -4.68
C LEU A 58 -15.22 -2.91 -6.08
N LYS A 59 -15.97 -1.81 -6.25
CA LYS A 59 -15.97 -1.04 -7.50
C LYS A 59 -14.60 -0.45 -7.84
N LYS A 60 -13.78 -0.07 -6.85
CA LYS A 60 -12.41 0.42 -7.11
C LYS A 60 -11.53 -0.68 -7.73
N TYR A 61 -11.84 -1.94 -7.44
CA TYR A 61 -11.14 -3.12 -7.96
C TYR A 61 -11.82 -3.72 -9.20
N GLY A 62 -12.79 -3.02 -9.80
CA GLY A 62 -13.45 -3.44 -11.03
C GLY A 62 -14.58 -4.47 -10.83
N ILE A 63 -14.95 -4.78 -9.59
CA ILE A 63 -16.07 -5.69 -9.30
C ILE A 63 -17.36 -4.88 -9.26
N THR A 64 -18.25 -5.13 -10.20
CA THR A 64 -19.53 -4.42 -10.36
C THR A 64 -20.76 -5.30 -10.17
N GLU A 65 -20.59 -6.62 -10.15
CA GLU A 65 -21.65 -7.59 -9.95
C GLU A 65 -21.67 -8.06 -8.49
N PHE A 66 -22.81 -7.84 -7.83
CA PHE A 66 -23.01 -8.15 -6.40
C PHE A 66 -24.18 -9.11 -6.17
N ALA A 67 -24.73 -9.68 -7.24
CA ALA A 67 -25.91 -10.55 -7.18
C ALA A 67 -25.61 -11.91 -6.52
N ASP A 68 -24.38 -12.39 -6.66
CA ASP A 68 -23.89 -13.63 -6.06
C ASP A 68 -22.77 -13.33 -5.04
N PRO A 69 -23.09 -13.34 -3.73
CA PRO A 69 -22.10 -13.09 -2.67
C PRO A 69 -20.99 -14.14 -2.58
N PHE A 70 -21.26 -15.38 -2.99
CA PHE A 70 -20.27 -16.45 -2.98
C PHE A 70 -19.24 -16.23 -4.09
N LEU A 71 -19.72 -15.98 -5.31
CA LEU A 71 -18.85 -15.62 -6.44
C LEU A 71 -18.04 -14.36 -6.14
N LEU A 72 -18.68 -13.36 -5.54
CA LEU A 72 -18.04 -12.12 -5.12
C LEU A 72 -16.86 -12.37 -4.16
N THR A 73 -17.07 -13.19 -3.14
CA THR A 73 -16.04 -13.52 -2.16
C THR A 73 -14.86 -14.22 -2.83
N ASN A 74 -15.13 -15.16 -3.74
CA ASN A 74 -14.10 -15.85 -4.51
C ASN A 74 -13.29 -14.90 -5.40
N GLN A 75 -13.95 -13.91 -6.03
CA GLN A 75 -13.25 -12.89 -6.83
C GLN A 75 -12.30 -12.05 -5.97
N VAL A 76 -12.72 -11.68 -4.75
CA VAL A 76 -11.87 -10.91 -3.83
C VAL A 76 -10.68 -11.74 -3.37
N LEU A 77 -10.87 -13.02 -3.05
CA LEU A 77 -9.78 -13.93 -2.69
C LEU A 77 -8.77 -14.06 -3.82
N LEU A 78 -9.24 -14.26 -5.05
CA LEU A 78 -8.37 -14.34 -6.23
C LEU A 78 -7.56 -13.05 -6.45
N LEU A 79 -8.19 -11.89 -6.28
CA LEU A 79 -7.48 -10.60 -6.37
C LEU A 79 -6.41 -10.44 -5.29
N LEU A 80 -6.69 -10.93 -4.08
CA LEU A 80 -5.76 -10.91 -2.96
C LEU A 80 -4.57 -11.84 -3.20
N GLU A 81 -4.82 -13.08 -3.61
CA GLU A 81 -3.79 -14.06 -3.96
C GLU A 81 -2.86 -13.51 -5.04
N ASN A 82 -3.42 -12.98 -6.14
CA ASN A 82 -2.65 -12.35 -7.20
C ASN A 82 -1.81 -11.15 -6.68
N ALA A 83 -2.34 -10.37 -5.73
CA ALA A 83 -1.60 -9.24 -5.17
C ALA A 83 -0.40 -9.72 -4.33
N ILE A 84 -0.57 -10.80 -3.55
CA ILE A 84 0.47 -11.41 -2.72
C ILE A 84 1.52 -12.11 -3.58
N GLU A 85 1.09 -12.91 -4.57
CA GLU A 85 1.99 -13.70 -5.41
C GLU A 85 2.93 -12.81 -6.21
N ASN A 86 2.39 -11.77 -6.84
CA ASN A 86 3.20 -10.80 -7.57
C ASN A 86 4.20 -10.07 -6.63
N THR A 87 3.92 -9.96 -5.32
CA THR A 87 4.87 -9.37 -4.35
C THR A 87 6.02 -10.34 -4.08
N SER A 88 5.70 -11.64 -3.99
CA SER A 88 6.67 -12.71 -3.72
C SER A 88 7.63 -12.94 -4.90
N TYR A 89 7.16 -12.79 -6.15
CA TYR A 89 8.03 -12.91 -7.33
C TYR A 89 9.04 -11.75 -7.46
N GLU A 90 8.66 -10.53 -7.11
CA GLU A 90 9.58 -9.39 -7.20
C GLU A 90 10.68 -9.42 -6.12
N LEU A 91 10.37 -9.92 -4.92
CA LEU A 91 11.36 -10.12 -3.85
C LEU A 91 12.40 -11.19 -4.19
N LYS A 92 12.02 -12.21 -4.97
CA LYS A 92 12.96 -13.25 -5.42
C LYS A 92 13.85 -12.81 -6.60
N ASN A 93 13.45 -11.74 -7.30
CA ASN A 93 14.10 -11.25 -8.52
C ASN A 93 14.68 -9.82 -8.38
N SER A 94 14.75 -9.28 -7.15
CA SER A 94 15.39 -7.99 -6.82
C SER A 94 16.70 -8.19 -6.07
#